data_AF-A0A8S4SN63-F1
#
_entry.id   AF-A0A8S4SN63-F1
#
_cell.length_a   1.000
_cell.length_b   1.000
_cell.length_c   1.000
_cell.angle_alpha   90.00
_cell.angle_beta   90.00
_cell.angle_gamma   90.00
#
_symmetry.space_group_name_H-M   'P 1'
#
loop_
_entity.id
_entity.type
_entity.pdbx_description
1 polymer ?
#
loop_
_entity_poly.entity_id
_entity_poly.type
_entity_poly.pdbx_seq_one_letter_code
_entity_poly.pdbx_strand_id
1 'polypeptide(L)'
;MGLIRRLRTTQSAIERAILGVSLRNQIRNEEIRRRTRVTDIAQRVAKLKWKWAGHIARRTDGRWGSKVLEWRPRTGKRSVGWPPTS
;
A
#
# COMPACT_ATOMS: atom_id res chain seq x y z
N MET A 1 -8.51 -2.23 -6.58
CA MET A 1 -8.86 -0.93 -5.95
C MET A 1 -9.69 -1.01 -4.65
N GLY A 2 -10.08 -2.19 -4.13
CA GLY A 2 -11.07 -2.27 -3.04
C GLY A 2 -10.58 -2.15 -1.59
N LEU A 3 -9.33 -2.51 -1.29
CA LEU A 3 -8.86 -2.67 0.10
C LEU A 3 -8.81 -1.34 0.88
N ILE A 4 -8.22 -0.30 0.28
CA ILE A 4 -8.08 1.02 0.90
C ILE A 4 -9.46 1.62 1.20
N ARG A 5 -10.43 1.42 0.30
CA ARG A 5 -11.81 1.88 0.50
C ARG A 5 -12.44 1.23 1.74
N ARG A 6 -12.30 -0.09 1.91
CA ARG A 6 -12.82 -0.82 3.09
C ARG A 6 -12.16 -0.35 4.39
N LEU A 7 -10.85 -0.16 4.37
CA LEU A 7 -10.11 0.40 5.51
C LEU A 7 -10.57 1.82 5.86
N ARG A 8 -10.86 2.64 4.85
CA ARG A 8 -11.38 4.00 5.06
C ARG A 8 -12.81 3.99 5.61
N THR A 9 -13.66 3.07 5.17
CA THR A 9 -15.02 2.90 5.73
C THR A 9 -14.98 2.46 7.18
N THR A 10 -14.14 1.48 7.52
CA THR A 10 -13.97 1.02 8.91
C THR A 10 -13.42 2.12 9.81
N GLN A 11 -12.39 2.86 9.36
CA GLN A 11 -11.90 4.06 10.07
C GLN A 11 -13.04 5.07 10.32
N SER A 12 -13.85 5.37 9.30
CA SER A 12 -14.95 6.34 9.42
C SER A 12 -16.07 5.88 10.34
N ALA A 13 -16.28 4.57 10.50
CA ALA A 13 -17.24 4.01 11.45
C ALA A 13 -16.72 4.13 12.90
N ILE A 14 -15.43 3.84 13.10
CA ILE A 14 -14.76 3.99 14.40
C ILE A 14 -14.75 5.46 14.84
N GLU A 15 -14.38 6.39 13.96
CA GLU A 15 -14.38 7.83 14.27
C GLU A 15 -15.78 8.34 14.66
N ARG A 16 -16.83 7.82 14.02
CA ARG A 16 -18.22 8.13 14.40
C ARG A 16 -18.57 7.62 15.78
N ALA A 17 -18.15 6.38 16.10
CA ALA A 17 -18.38 5.80 17.42
C ALA A 17 -17.67 6.59 18.52
N ILE A 18 -16.41 7.02 18.28
CA ILE A 18 -15.64 7.86 19.22
C ILE A 18 -16.37 9.18 19.51
N LEU A 19 -16.95 9.81 18.48
CA LEU A 19 -17.67 11.08 18.63
C LEU A 19 -19.13 10.92 19.05
N GLY A 20 -19.65 9.70 19.18
CA GLY A 20 -21.06 9.44 19.47
C GLY A 20 -22.04 9.93 18.39
N VAL A 21 -21.59 10.06 17.13
CA VAL A 21 -22.42 10.60 16.04
C VAL A 21 -23.01 9.50 15.17
N SER A 22 -24.31 9.61 14.88
CA SER A 22 -25.00 8.68 14.00
C SER A 22 -24.98 9.14 12.54
N LEU A 23 -25.36 8.26 11.61
CA LEU A 23 -25.52 8.61 10.19
C LEU A 23 -26.63 9.65 9.96
N ARG A 24 -27.62 9.74 10.86
CA ARG A 24 -28.74 10.70 10.77
C ARG A 24 -28.28 12.14 10.93
N ASN A 25 -27.16 12.37 11.61
CA ASN A 25 -26.59 13.70 11.79
C ASN A 25 -26.04 14.29 10.47
N GLN A 26 -25.95 13.48 9.40
CA GLN A 26 -25.47 13.88 8.07
C GLN A 26 -24.15 14.67 8.06
N ILE A 27 -23.30 14.44 9.07
CA ILE A 27 -22.01 15.11 9.20
C ILE A 27 -21.06 14.55 8.14
N ARG A 28 -20.43 15.46 7.39
CA ARG A 28 -19.43 15.11 6.37
C ARG A 28 -18.24 14.38 7.02
N ASN A 29 -17.70 13.39 6.31
CA ASN A 29 -16.53 12.63 6.80
C ASN A 29 -15.31 13.53 7.03
N GLU A 30 -15.15 14.61 6.26
CA GLU A 30 -14.07 15.60 6.45
C GLU A 30 -14.15 16.29 7.82
N GLU A 31 -15.37 16.63 8.26
CA GLU A 31 -15.61 17.24 9.56
C GLU A 31 -15.29 16.28 10.71
N ILE A 32 -15.70 15.02 10.56
CA ILE A 32 -15.39 13.94 11.52
C ILE A 32 -13.86 13.77 11.67
N ARG A 33 -13.12 13.79 10.56
CA ARG A 33 -11.65 13.73 10.56
C ARG A 33 -11.01 14.96 11.18
N ARG A 34 -11.55 16.16 10.92
CA ARG A 34 -11.06 17.41 11.52
C ARG A 34 -11.17 17.38 13.05
N ARG A 35 -12.27 16.84 13.58
CA ARG A 35 -12.52 16.72 15.02
C ARG A 35 -11.63 15.66 15.69
N THR A 36 -11.50 14.50 15.06
CA THR A 36 -10.71 13.38 15.62
C THR A 36 -9.20 13.56 15.44
N ARG A 37 -8.75 14.34 14.45
CA ARG A 37 -7.33 14.56 14.08
C ARG A 37 -6.56 13.27 13.84
N VAL A 38 -7.26 12.19 13.48
CA VAL A 38 -6.68 10.88 13.21
C VAL A 38 -6.00 10.89 11.83
N THR A 39 -4.82 10.27 11.74
CA THR A 39 -4.09 10.15 10.47
C THR A 39 -4.87 9.30 9.46
N ASP A 40 -4.87 9.69 8.19
CA ASP A 40 -5.54 8.91 7.13
C ASP A 40 -4.87 7.53 6.96
N ILE A 41 -5.69 6.47 7.00
CA ILE A 41 -5.20 5.09 6.92
C ILE A 41 -4.46 4.78 5.62
N ALA A 42 -4.80 5.44 4.50
CA ALA A 42 -4.11 5.21 3.24
C ALA A 42 -2.67 5.73 3.30
N GLN A 43 -2.47 6.90 3.92
CA GLN A 43 -1.13 7.44 4.17
C GLN A 43 -0.33 6.52 5.09
N ARG A 44 -0.96 5.99 6.15
CA ARG A 44 -0.30 5.05 7.07
C ARG A 44 0.11 3.77 6.36
N VAL A 45 -0.78 3.17 5.57
CA VAL A 45 -0.50 1.98 4.76
C VAL A 45 0.63 2.23 3.78
N ALA A 46 0.61 3.35 3.06
CA ALA A 46 1.68 3.71 2.14
C ALA A 46 3.04 3.87 2.86
N LYS A 47 3.07 4.58 3.99
CA LYS A 47 4.28 4.75 4.80
C LYS A 47 4.84 3.41 5.29
N LEU A 48 3.98 2.51 5.76
CA LEU A 48 4.38 1.17 6.19
C LEU A 48 4.94 0.33 5.04
N LYS A 49 4.29 0.38 3.87
CA LYS A 49 4.78 -0.30 2.66
C LYS A 49 6.16 0.19 2.27
N TRP A 50 6.38 1.51 2.24
CA TRP A 50 7.69 2.08 1.93
C TRP A 50 8.75 1.77 2.99
N LYS A 51 8.38 1.80 4.28
CA LYS A 51 9.28 1.40 5.36
C LYS A 51 9.72 -0.06 5.22
N TRP A 52 8.79 -0.95 4.86
CA TRP A 52 9.09 -2.35 4.58
C TRP A 52 9.98 -2.51 3.36
N ALA A 53 9.66 -1.86 2.23
CA ALA A 53 10.48 -1.90 1.02
C ALA A 53 11.91 -1.42 1.28
N GLY A 54 12.09 -0.31 2.01
CA GLY A 54 13.41 0.18 2.40
C GLY A 54 14.13 -0.75 3.38
N HIS A 55 13.41 -1.41 4.29
CA HIS A 55 14.00 -2.42 5.16
C HIS A 55 14.51 -3.63 4.36
N ILE A 56 13.74 -4.11 3.38
CA ILE A 56 14.17 -5.19 2.48
C ILE A 56 15.38 -4.76 1.65
N ALA A 57 15.36 -3.56 1.06
CA ALA A 57 16.46 -3.05 0.25
C ALA A 57 17.80 -2.94 1.01
N ARG A 58 17.76 -2.71 2.33
CA ARG A 58 18.97 -2.68 3.18
C ARG A 58 19.45 -4.06 3.63
N ARG A 59 18.69 -5.13 3.41
CA ARG A 59 19.13 -6.48 3.78
C ARG A 59 20.11 -7.01 2.74
N THR A 60 21.22 -7.54 3.23
CA THR A 60 22.29 -8.19 2.45
C THR A 60 22.25 -9.72 2.54
N ASP A 61 21.20 -10.30 3.14
CA ASP A 61 21.08 -11.74 3.45
C ASP A 61 20.73 -12.63 2.23
N GLY A 62 20.78 -12.10 1.01
CA GLY A 62 20.60 -12.84 -0.24
C GLY A 62 19.22 -13.49 -0.42
N ARG A 63 18.24 -13.18 0.44
CA ARG A 63 16.90 -13.79 0.42
C ARG A 63 16.08 -13.30 -0.77
N TRP A 64 15.08 -14.12 -1.14
CA TRP A 64 14.14 -13.85 -2.23
C TRP A 64 13.53 -12.44 -2.21
N GLY A 65 13.31 -11.86 -1.03
CA GLY A 65 12.75 -10.52 -0.88
C GLY A 65 13.53 -9.43 -1.63
N SER A 66 14.87 -9.44 -1.57
CA SER A 66 15.70 -8.48 -2.28
C SER A 66 15.68 -8.73 -3.80
N LYS A 67 15.71 -10.00 -4.22
CA LYS A 67 15.64 -10.39 -5.63
C LYS A 67 14.32 -10.00 -6.29
N VAL A 68 13.20 -10.11 -5.57
CA VAL A 68 11.87 -9.71 -6.05
C VAL A 68 11.76 -8.18 -6.15
N LEU A 69 12.37 -7.45 -5.22
CA LEU A 69 12.32 -5.98 -5.22
C LEU A 69 13.18 -5.36 -6.34
N GLU A 70 14.34 -5.94 -6.62
CA GLU A 70 15.27 -5.50 -7.68
C GLU A 70 14.90 -6.03 -9.06
N TRP A 71 13.92 -6.95 -9.14
CA TRP A 71 13.54 -7.60 -10.38
C TRP A 71 13.11 -6.58 -11.44
N ARG A 72 13.89 -6.48 -12.51
CA ARG A 72 13.52 -5.76 -13.72
C ARG A 72 13.02 -6.78 -14.76
N PRO A 73 11.84 -6.58 -15.36
CA PRO A 73 11.38 -7.44 -16.44
C PRO A 73 12.38 -7.36 -17.59
N ARG A 74 12.87 -8.52 -18.05
CA ARG A 74 13.66 -8.60 -19.28
C ARG A 74 12.70 -8.38 -20.45
N THR A 75 12.55 -7.13 -20.88
CA THR A 75 11.80 -6.76 -22.09
C THR A 75 12.56 -7.10 -23.38
N GLY A 76 13.27 -8.22 -23.40
CA GLY A 76 14.14 -8.62 -24.51
C GLY A 76 14.02 -10.13 -24.76
N LYS A 77 13.94 -10.51 -26.04
CA LYS A 77 14.09 -11.90 -26.46
C LYS A 77 15.55 -12.31 -26.23
N ARG A 78 15.80 -13.50 -25.65
CA ARG A 78 17.15 -14.07 -25.61
C ARG A 78 17.65 -14.23 -27.06
N SER A 79 18.91 -13.90 -27.32
CA SER A 79 19.54 -14.19 -28.60
C SER A 79 19.45 -15.69 -28.90
N VAL A 80 19.13 -16.05 -30.14
CA VAL A 80 19.14 -17.43 -30.60
C VAL A 80 20.59 -17.92 -30.46
N GLY A 81 20.80 -18.96 -29.65
CA GLY A 81 22.14 -19.34 -29.21
C GLY A 81 23.07 -19.75 -30.35
N TRP A 82 22.73 -20.81 -31.08
CA TRP A 82 23.56 -21.36 -32.15
C TRP A 82 22.92 -21.10 -33.52
N PRO A 83 23.67 -20.59 -34.52
CA PRO A 83 23.18 -20.53 -35.89
C PRO A 83 22.99 -21.94 -36.45
N PRO A 84 21.96 -22.19 -37.29
CA PRO A 84 21.79 -23.46 -37.97
C PRO A 84 22.98 -23.70 -38.90
N THR A 85 23.65 -24.84 -38.75
CA THR A 85 24.63 -25.34 -39.72
C THR A 85 23.95 -25.49 -41.08
N SER A 86 24.56 -24.89 -42.10
CA SER A 86 24.14 -24.94 -43.50
C SER A 86 24.12 -26.35 -44.06
#